data_AF-A0A963GPV4-F1
#
_entry.id   AF-A0A963GPV4-F1
#
_cell.length_a   1.000
_cell.length_b   1.000
_cell.length_c   1.000
_cell.angle_alpha   90.00
_cell.angle_beta   90.00
_cell.angle_gamma   90.00
#
_symmetry.space_group_name_H-M   'P 1'
#
loop_
_entity.id
_entity.type
_entity.pdbx_description
1 polymer ?
#
loop_
_entity_poly.entity_id
_entity_poly.type
_entity_poly.pdbx_seq_one_letter_code
_entity_poly.pdbx_strand_id
1 'polypeptide(L)'
;MSKTATVPASETPSLNWRAIGRMALRALGRDWQSGELRVLAIALVIAVASVAAVGFFTDRIQQAMEHKASELLGADLIVASASPVQPELAEAAKRQGLQTAETLSFRSVVLAGDVTQLAEVKAVGPGYPLRGA
;
A
#
# COMPACT_ATOMS: atom_id res chain seq x y z
N MET A 1 65.23 -31.29 -25.12
CA MET A 1 64.84 -30.67 -26.40
C MET A 1 63.38 -30.26 -26.29
N SER A 2 63.13 -29.01 -25.88
CA SER A 2 61.79 -28.44 -25.69
C SER A 2 61.22 -27.97 -27.03
N LYS A 3 60.12 -28.56 -27.48
CA LYS A 3 59.35 -28.06 -28.62
C LYS A 3 58.17 -27.26 -28.07
N THR A 4 58.34 -25.94 -28.02
CA THR A 4 57.30 -24.95 -27.74
C THR A 4 56.28 -25.00 -28.88
N ALA A 5 55.09 -25.53 -28.59
CA ALA A 5 53.94 -25.41 -29.47
C ALA A 5 53.33 -24.01 -29.28
N THR A 6 53.54 -23.13 -30.25
CA THR A 6 52.87 -21.85 -30.40
C THR A 6 51.38 -22.09 -30.66
N VAL A 7 50.54 -21.78 -29.67
CA VAL A 7 49.08 -21.77 -29.80
C VAL A 7 48.69 -20.57 -30.67
N PRO A 8 47.95 -20.74 -31.78
CA PRO A 8 47.50 -19.62 -32.60
C PRO A 8 46.45 -18.79 -31.84
N ALA A 9 46.58 -17.47 -31.90
CA ALA A 9 45.64 -16.52 -31.32
C ALA A 9 44.23 -16.78 -31.85
N SER A 10 43.29 -17.05 -30.95
CA SER A 10 41.87 -17.17 -31.26
C SER A 10 41.34 -15.78 -31.59
N GLU A 11 40.92 -15.59 -32.84
CA GLU A 11 40.16 -14.41 -33.24
C GLU A 11 38.88 -14.36 -32.38
N THR A 12 38.78 -13.38 -31.50
CA THR A 12 37.56 -13.15 -30.74
C THR A 12 36.50 -12.68 -31.73
N PRO A 13 35.39 -13.42 -31.91
CA PRO A 13 34.33 -12.96 -32.79
C PRO A 13 33.81 -11.64 -32.22
N SER A 14 33.96 -10.55 -32.97
CA SER A 14 33.43 -9.25 -32.60
C SER A 14 31.89 -9.35 -32.63
N LEU A 15 31.35 -9.74 -31.49
CA LEU A 15 29.94 -9.99 -31.29
C LEU A 15 29.21 -8.65 -31.45
N ASN A 16 28.76 -8.39 -32.68
CA ASN A 16 28.00 -7.20 -33.04
C ASN A 16 26.62 -7.28 -32.37
N TRP A 17 26.56 -6.91 -31.10
CA TRP A 17 25.36 -6.83 -30.26
C TRP A 17 24.24 -6.03 -30.93
N ARG A 18 24.61 -5.03 -31.74
CA ARG A 18 23.68 -4.24 -32.56
C ARG A 18 23.03 -5.07 -33.67
N ALA A 19 23.77 -6.01 -34.26
CA ALA A 19 23.25 -6.90 -35.30
C ALA A 19 22.36 -7.99 -34.70
N ILE A 20 22.75 -8.55 -33.55
CA ILE A 20 21.95 -9.54 -32.82
C ILE A 20 20.61 -8.94 -32.37
N GLY A 21 20.62 -7.75 -31.78
CA GLY A 21 19.38 -7.06 -31.40
C GLY A 21 18.48 -6.76 -32.59
N ARG A 22 19.06 -6.40 -33.75
CA ARG A 22 18.30 -6.13 -34.99
C ARG A 22 17.72 -7.41 -35.60
N MET A 23 18.46 -8.53 -35.54
CA MET A 23 17.98 -9.85 -35.99
C MET A 23 16.88 -10.37 -35.06
N ALA A 24 17.05 -10.22 -33.75
CA ALA A 24 16.03 -10.57 -32.76
C ALA A 24 14.75 -9.74 -32.95
N LEU A 25 14.85 -8.42 -33.18
CA LEU A 25 13.68 -7.58 -33.47
C LEU A 25 12.95 -7.98 -34.77
N ARG A 26 13.69 -8.35 -35.82
CA ARG A 26 13.08 -8.80 -37.09
C ARG A 26 12.42 -10.17 -36.94
N ALA A 27 13.03 -11.08 -36.19
CA ALA A 27 12.41 -12.36 -35.85
C ALA A 27 11.12 -12.15 -35.04
N LEU A 28 11.17 -11.29 -34.01
CA LEU A 28 10.02 -10.95 -33.17
C LEU A 28 8.88 -10.29 -33.98
N GLY A 29 9.22 -9.38 -34.90
CA GLY A 29 8.24 -8.72 -35.78
C GLY A 29 7.59 -9.68 -36.81
N ARG A 30 8.33 -10.68 -37.28
CA ARG A 30 7.79 -11.72 -38.18
C ARG A 30 6.90 -12.70 -37.42
N ASP A 31 7.35 -13.14 -36.26
CA ASP A 31 6.65 -14.15 -35.46
C ASP A 31 5.40 -13.54 -34.77
N TRP A 32 5.28 -12.21 -34.73
CA TRP A 32 4.05 -11.50 -34.33
C TRP A 32 2.81 -11.90 -35.15
N GLN A 33 3.02 -12.38 -36.38
CA GLN A 33 1.96 -12.82 -37.29
C GLN A 33 1.52 -14.28 -37.07
N SER A 34 2.27 -15.09 -36.31
CA SER A 34 1.96 -16.51 -36.07
C SER A 34 0.84 -16.74 -35.03
N GLY A 35 0.31 -15.68 -34.42
CA GLY A 35 -0.79 -15.75 -33.44
C GLY A 35 -0.35 -16.21 -32.04
N GLU A 36 0.64 -17.08 -31.93
CA GLU A 36 1.13 -17.63 -30.65
C GLU A 36 1.75 -16.56 -29.74
N LEU A 37 2.56 -15.66 -30.31
CA LEU A 37 3.12 -14.50 -29.58
C LEU A 37 2.05 -13.52 -29.09
N ARG A 38 0.91 -13.41 -29.79
CA ARG A 38 -0.19 -12.54 -29.35
C ARG A 38 -0.85 -13.11 -28.09
N VAL A 39 -1.01 -14.42 -27.99
CA VAL A 39 -1.55 -15.08 -26.79
C VAL A 39 -0.60 -14.89 -25.61
N LEU A 40 0.70 -15.09 -25.81
CA LEU A 40 1.70 -14.88 -24.76
C LEU A 40 1.76 -13.41 -24.31
N ALA A 41 1.67 -12.47 -25.25
CA ALA A 41 1.60 -11.04 -24.94
C ALA A 41 0.34 -10.68 -24.15
N ILE A 42 -0.82 -11.20 -24.54
CA ILE A 42 -2.08 -10.99 -23.79
C ILE A 42 -1.97 -11.59 -22.38
N ALA A 43 -1.44 -12.79 -22.25
CA ALA A 43 -1.24 -13.44 -20.94
C ALA A 43 -0.32 -12.59 -20.05
N LEU A 44 0.79 -12.06 -20.60
CA LEU A 44 1.70 -11.18 -19.88
C LEU A 44 1.01 -9.87 -19.45
N VAL A 45 0.25 -9.25 -20.35
CA VAL A 45 -0.52 -8.03 -20.04
C VAL A 45 -1.52 -8.31 -18.91
N ILE A 46 -2.26 -9.42 -18.98
CA ILE A 46 -3.21 -9.80 -17.93
C ILE A 46 -2.49 -10.04 -16.61
N ALA A 47 -1.35 -10.73 -16.61
CA ALA A 47 -0.58 -10.99 -15.40
C ALA A 47 -0.10 -9.69 -14.73
N VAL A 48 0.54 -8.79 -15.50
CA VAL A 48 1.03 -7.50 -14.99
C VAL A 48 -0.12 -6.61 -14.54
N ALA A 49 -1.21 -6.55 -15.32
CA ALA A 49 -2.40 -5.78 -14.96
C ALA A 49 -3.04 -6.30 -13.67
N SER A 50 -3.09 -7.62 -13.47
CA SER A 50 -3.64 -8.23 -12.26
C SER A 50 -2.81 -7.89 -11.03
N VAL A 51 -1.49 -8.03 -11.11
CA VAL A 51 -0.58 -7.67 -10.00
C VAL A 51 -0.69 -6.17 -9.68
N ALA A 52 -0.72 -5.31 -10.71
CA ALA A 52 -0.90 -3.88 -10.53
C ALA A 52 -2.27 -3.54 -9.92
N ALA A 53 -3.35 -4.18 -10.37
CA ALA A 53 -4.69 -3.96 -9.84
C ALA A 53 -4.81 -4.34 -8.36
N VAL A 54 -4.22 -5.47 -7.95
CA VAL A 54 -4.15 -5.87 -6.54
C VAL A 54 -3.34 -4.86 -5.72
N GLY A 55 -2.22 -4.39 -6.25
CA GLY A 55 -1.41 -3.33 -5.62
C GLY A 55 -2.20 -2.03 -5.43
N PHE A 56 -2.83 -1.52 -6.50
CA PHE A 56 -3.66 -0.32 -6.44
C PHE A 56 -4.88 -0.46 -5.53
N PHE A 57 -5.50 -1.64 -5.50
CA PHE A 57 -6.60 -1.93 -4.60
C PHE A 57 -6.15 -1.90 -3.15
N THR A 58 -5.01 -2.51 -2.84
CA THR A 58 -4.43 -2.53 -1.50
C THR A 58 -4.05 -1.11 -1.05
N ASP A 59 -3.41 -0.33 -1.91
CA ASP A 59 -3.07 1.08 -1.65
C ASP A 59 -4.32 1.93 -1.40
N ARG A 60 -5.38 1.74 -2.20
CA ARG A 60 -6.68 2.40 -1.96
C ARG A 60 -7.33 1.99 -0.64
N ILE A 61 -7.27 0.71 -0.28
CA ILE A 61 -7.76 0.23 1.02
C ILE A 61 -6.93 0.85 2.14
N GLN A 62 -5.61 0.85 2.01
CA GLN A 62 -4.71 1.42 3.01
C GLN A 62 -4.96 2.92 3.18
N GLN A 63 -5.08 3.68 2.10
CA GLN A 63 -5.44 5.10 2.13
C GLN A 63 -6.83 5.32 2.73
N ALA A 64 -7.83 4.51 2.37
CA ALA A 64 -9.17 4.59 2.95
C ALA A 64 -9.17 4.26 4.45
N MET A 65 -8.30 3.34 4.88
CA MET A 65 -8.10 3.00 6.29
C MET A 65 -7.28 4.05 7.03
N GLU A 66 -6.27 4.66 6.42
CA GLU A 66 -5.42 5.70 7.01
C GLU A 66 -6.18 7.03 7.17
N HIS A 67 -6.98 7.40 6.16
CA HIS A 67 -7.89 8.55 6.26
C HIS A 67 -8.96 8.32 7.32
N LYS A 68 -9.52 7.10 7.39
CA LYS A 68 -10.38 6.73 8.52
C LYS A 68 -9.62 6.66 9.83
N ALA A 69 -8.37 6.22 9.90
CA ALA A 69 -7.64 6.09 11.15
C ALA A 69 -7.32 7.47 11.74
N SER A 70 -6.88 8.44 10.95
CA SER A 70 -6.58 9.78 11.49
C SER A 70 -7.85 10.54 11.90
N GLU A 71 -8.94 10.43 11.14
CA GLU A 71 -10.25 10.99 11.54
C GLU A 71 -10.90 10.22 12.70
N LEU A 72 -10.76 8.89 12.76
CA LEU A 72 -11.28 8.09 13.88
C LEU A 72 -10.47 8.31 15.16
N LEU A 73 -9.16 8.52 15.03
CA LEU A 73 -8.30 8.76 16.17
C LEU A 73 -8.56 10.18 16.74
N GLY A 74 -8.63 11.20 15.88
CA GLY A 74 -8.87 12.58 16.29
C GLY A 74 -7.82 13.14 17.24
N ALA A 75 -6.65 12.50 17.35
CA ALA A 75 -5.52 12.86 18.22
C ALA A 75 -4.24 12.10 17.80
N ASP A 76 -3.07 12.61 18.19
CA ASP A 76 -1.79 11.93 17.97
C ASP A 76 -1.62 10.66 18.84
N LEU A 77 -2.32 10.60 19.99
CA LEU A 77 -2.33 9.47 20.92
C LEU A 77 -3.70 9.33 21.57
N ILE A 78 -4.17 8.08 21.73
CA ILE A 78 -5.40 7.76 22.46
C ILE A 78 -5.08 6.78 23.59
N VAL A 79 -5.63 7.10 24.76
CA VAL A 79 -5.62 6.21 25.92
C VAL A 79 -7.06 5.77 26.17
N ALA A 80 -7.36 4.52 25.81
CA ALA A 80 -8.69 3.92 25.99
C ALA A 80 -8.67 2.93 27.15
N SER A 81 -9.70 2.98 27.99
CA SER A 81 -9.89 2.08 29.12
C SER A 81 -11.39 1.80 29.31
N ALA A 82 -11.73 0.58 29.69
CA ALA A 82 -13.12 0.22 30.05
C ALA A 82 -13.57 0.87 31.37
N SER A 83 -12.61 1.27 32.21
CA SER A 83 -12.82 2.01 33.46
C SER A 83 -12.37 3.47 33.31
N PRO A 84 -12.86 4.41 34.14
CA PRO A 84 -12.43 5.80 34.10
C PRO A 84 -10.90 5.93 34.11
N VAL A 85 -10.35 6.67 33.15
CA VAL A 85 -8.91 6.93 33.07
C VAL A 85 -8.49 7.77 34.29
N GLN A 86 -7.37 7.42 34.91
CA GLN A 86 -6.90 8.12 36.10
C GLN A 86 -6.62 9.61 35.79
N PRO A 87 -7.11 10.56 36.61
CA PRO A 87 -6.99 12.00 36.33
C PRO A 87 -5.53 12.47 36.30
N GLU A 88 -4.63 11.76 36.99
CA GLU A 88 -3.20 12.03 37.02
C GLU A 88 -2.56 12.03 35.63
N LEU A 89 -3.06 11.23 34.70
CA LEU A 89 -2.54 11.14 33.34
C LEU A 89 -2.90 12.39 32.52
N ALA A 90 -4.15 12.84 32.63
CA ALA A 90 -4.60 14.07 31.98
C ALA A 90 -3.86 15.29 32.53
N GLU A 91 -3.65 15.34 33.85
CA GLU A 91 -2.88 16.41 34.49
C GLU A 91 -1.40 16.37 34.13
N ALA A 92 -0.79 15.18 34.01
CA ALA A 92 0.59 15.06 33.52
C ALA A 92 0.73 15.56 32.07
N ALA A 93 -0.22 15.24 31.19
CA ALA A 93 -0.24 15.72 29.81
C ALA A 93 -0.38 17.26 29.73
N LYS A 94 -1.29 17.84 30.52
CA LYS A 94 -1.43 19.30 30.64
C LYS A 94 -0.14 19.98 31.13
N ARG A 95 0.54 19.39 32.13
CA ARG A 95 1.83 19.90 32.63
C ARG A 95 2.94 19.88 31.57
N GLN A 96 2.85 18.98 30.59
CA GLN A 96 3.77 18.92 29.45
C GLN A 96 3.34 19.83 28.28
N GLY A 97 2.26 20.60 28.43
CA GLY A 97 1.74 21.48 27.38
C GLY A 97 1.02 20.76 26.25
N LEU A 98 0.67 19.49 26.43
CA LEU A 98 -0.07 18.72 25.43
C LEU A 98 -1.55 19.12 25.44
N GLN A 99 -2.15 19.20 24.26
CA GLN A 99 -3.60 19.35 24.12
C GLN A 99 -4.26 18.01 24.41
N THR A 100 -5.32 18.02 25.21
CA THR A 100 -6.07 16.82 25.59
C THR A 100 -7.56 17.02 25.32
N ALA A 101 -8.24 15.95 24.96
CA ALA A 101 -9.68 15.92 24.79
C ALA A 101 -10.22 14.59 25.35
N GLU A 102 -11.26 14.67 26.17
CA GLU A 102 -11.90 13.49 26.73
C GLU A 102 -13.02 13.00 25.82
N THR A 103 -13.15 11.68 25.69
CA THR A 103 -14.26 11.07 24.94
C THR A 103 -14.82 9.89 25.72
N LEU A 104 -16.13 9.68 25.60
CA LEU A 104 -16.84 8.54 26.18
C LEU A 104 -17.61 7.84 25.06
N SER A 105 -17.42 6.53 24.91
CA SER A 105 -18.16 5.73 23.93
C SER A 105 -18.90 4.59 24.60
N PHE A 106 -20.15 4.38 24.20
CA PHE A 106 -20.96 3.27 24.68
C PHE A 106 -21.97 2.83 23.62
N ARG A 107 -22.30 1.54 23.62
CA ARG A 107 -23.33 1.00 22.73
C ARG A 107 -24.71 1.27 23.33
N SER A 108 -25.64 1.72 22.50
CA SER A 108 -27.02 2.00 22.85
C SER A 108 -27.95 1.54 21.72
N VAL A 109 -29.26 1.57 21.96
CA VAL A 109 -30.26 1.28 20.95
C VAL A 109 -30.95 2.59 20.59
N VAL A 110 -31.06 2.88 19.30
CA VAL A 110 -31.79 4.05 18.78
C VAL A 110 -33.09 3.57 18.16
N LEU A 111 -34.17 4.26 18.49
CA LEU A 111 -35.50 4.05 17.92
C LEU A 111 -35.84 5.22 17.00
N ALA A 112 -36.18 4.91 15.76
CA ALA A 112 -36.67 5.90 14.79
C ALA A 112 -37.96 5.37 14.15
N GLY A 113 -39.11 5.90 14.57
CA GLY A 113 -40.41 5.34 14.23
C GLY A 113 -40.55 3.92 14.79
N ASP A 114 -40.85 2.96 13.93
CA ASP A 114 -40.95 1.52 14.29
C ASP A 114 -39.63 0.75 14.12
N VAL A 115 -38.55 1.42 13.70
CA VAL A 115 -37.25 0.78 13.46
C VAL A 115 -36.34 0.92 14.68
N THR A 116 -35.95 -0.22 15.23
CA THR A 116 -34.99 -0.32 16.34
C THR A 116 -33.64 -0.79 15.81
N GLN A 117 -32.57 -0.04 16.09
CA GLN A 117 -31.22 -0.38 15.65
C GLN A 117 -30.19 -0.17 16.77
N LEU A 118 -29.24 -1.09 16.88
CA LEU A 118 -28.08 -0.92 17.75
C LEU A 118 -27.16 0.16 17.15
N ALA A 119 -26.80 1.16 17.96
CA ALA A 119 -25.90 2.24 17.59
C ALA A 119 -24.79 2.38 18.63
N GLU A 120 -23.68 3.00 18.23
CA GLU A 120 -22.62 3.39 19.13
C GLU A 120 -22.67 4.90 19.33
N VAL A 121 -22.79 5.34 20.57
CA VAL A 121 -22.86 6.75 20.95
C VAL A 121 -21.48 7.17 21.44
N LYS A 122 -20.90 8.19 20.80
CA LYS A 122 -19.63 8.81 21.21
C LYS A 122 -19.89 10.24 21.69
N ALA A 123 -19.71 10.48 22.97
CA ALA A 123 -19.69 11.81 23.56
C ALA A 123 -18.26 12.35 23.52
N VAL A 124 -18.12 13.62 23.14
CA VAL A 124 -16.81 14.28 22.97
C VAL A 124 -16.74 15.54 23.83
N GLY A 125 -15.61 15.73 24.49
CA GLY A 125 -15.31 16.91 25.28
C GLY A 125 -14.83 18.10 24.42
N PRO A 126 -14.64 19.27 25.05
CA PRO A 126 -14.15 20.45 24.37
C PRO A 126 -12.74 20.22 23.79
N GLY A 127 -12.50 20.72 22.58
CA GLY A 127 -11.22 20.58 21.87
C GLY A 127 -11.08 19.33 21.02
N TYR A 128 -12.08 18.43 20.99
CA TYR A 128 -12.12 17.33 20.03
C TYR A 128 -12.61 17.81 18.64
N PRO A 129 -12.05 17.31 17.52
CA PRO A 129 -10.82 16.51 17.44
C PRO A 129 -9.56 17.39 17.58
N LEU A 130 -8.50 16.83 18.17
CA LEU A 130 -7.19 17.48 18.31
C LEU A 130 -6.40 17.52 16.99
N ARG A 131 -6.77 16.68 16.01
CA ARG A 131 -6.17 16.59 14.67
C ARG A 131 -7.24 16.36 13.61
N GLY A 132 -7.04 16.94 12.42
CA GLY A 132 -7.84 16.62 11.23
C GLY A 132 -9.27 17.17 11.23
N ALA A 133 -9.50 18.34 11.86
CA ALA A 133 -10.77 19.06 11.76
C ALA A 133 -11.00 19.67 10.37
#